data_AF-A0AA35UL39-F1
#
_entry.id   AF-A0AA35UL39-F1
#
_cell.length_a   1.000
_cell.length_b   1.000
_cell.length_c   1.000
_cell.angle_alpha   90.00
_cell.angle_beta   90.00
_cell.angle_gamma   90.00
#
_symmetry.space_group_name_H-M   'P 1'
#
loop_
_entity.id
_entity.type
_entity.pdbx_description
1 polymer ?
#
loop_
_entity_poly.entity_id
_entity_poly.type
_entity_poly.pdbx_seq_one_letter_code
_entity_poly.pdbx_strand_id
1 'polypeptide(L)'
;MFKRRKPRSIIEKWQQFFWPREGWMRAIKYTWQRAIRLDGSAHSIAMGLAVGAFVSATPFIGTHLLWAALVAWVLGGNIIASAIGTWVGNPLSFPFIWIMTFNVGHFILGTWDQTTDLPALSFGLFLDAPLSTLWPVIFPMLVGGIPVGIAMGVATYYPSLWAVRFYQKKRRAKLARVQQQEPDKSPKGEETSS
;
A
#
# COMPACT_ATOMS: atom_id res chain seq x y z
N MET A 1 26.56 34.45 -3.23
CA MET A 1 26.32 33.24 -2.42
C MET A 1 25.56 33.64 -1.16
N PHE A 2 24.22 33.60 -1.16
CA PHE A 2 23.41 34.10 -0.04
C PHE A 2 23.09 32.98 0.98
N LYS A 3 23.70 33.09 2.16
CA LYS A 3 23.37 32.31 3.37
C LYS A 3 21.95 32.67 3.85
N ARG A 4 21.07 31.67 3.97
CA ARG A 4 19.72 31.86 4.56
C ARG A 4 19.79 31.97 6.08
N ARG A 5 18.97 32.87 6.64
CA ARG A 5 19.11 33.50 7.98
C ARG A 5 18.11 33.02 9.05
N LYS A 6 17.37 31.91 8.87
CA LYS A 6 16.50 31.34 9.93
C LYS A 6 16.50 29.80 9.89
N PRO A 7 16.87 29.11 10.99
CA PRO A 7 16.76 27.65 11.07
C PRO A 7 15.28 27.23 11.10
N ARG A 8 14.94 26.14 10.40
CA ARG A 8 13.57 25.62 10.30
C ARG A 8 13.11 25.05 11.64
N SER A 9 11.92 25.42 12.08
CA SER A 9 11.30 24.97 13.33
C SER A 9 10.99 23.47 13.25
N ILE A 10 11.18 22.74 14.35
CA ILE A 10 10.87 21.31 14.47
C ILE A 10 9.40 21.06 14.11
N ILE A 11 8.51 22.01 14.41
CA ILE A 11 7.08 21.97 14.09
C ILE A 11 6.83 22.04 12.57
N GLU A 12 7.67 22.76 11.81
CA GLU A 12 7.58 22.78 10.34
C GLU A 12 8.05 21.45 9.71
N LYS A 13 8.95 20.72 10.36
CA LYS A 13 9.35 19.35 9.95
C LYS A 13 8.21 18.36 10.16
N TRP A 14 7.53 18.41 11.31
CA TRP A 14 6.38 17.54 11.59
C TRP A 14 5.16 17.87 10.70
N GLN A 15 4.93 19.15 10.40
CA GLN A 15 3.89 19.55 9.45
C GLN A 15 4.21 19.11 8.01
N GLN A 16 5.48 19.02 7.60
CA GLN A 16 5.86 18.45 6.30
C GLN A 16 5.73 16.93 6.24
N PHE A 17 5.88 16.24 7.38
CA PHE A 17 5.69 14.81 7.48
C PHE A 17 4.21 14.41 7.30
N PHE A 18 3.29 15.14 7.94
CA PHE A 18 1.85 14.87 7.84
C PHE A 18 1.12 15.62 6.70
N TRP A 19 1.62 16.77 6.25
CA TRP A 19 0.99 17.61 5.23
C TRP A 19 2.01 18.28 4.28
N PRO A 20 2.59 17.54 3.32
CA PRO A 20 3.51 18.12 2.36
C PRO A 20 2.76 19.11 1.45
N ARG A 21 3.22 20.37 1.44
CA ARG A 21 2.63 21.50 0.68
C ARG A 21 2.53 21.30 -0.84
N GLU A 22 3.09 20.22 -1.37
CA GLU A 22 2.99 19.79 -2.77
C GLU A 22 1.75 18.91 -3.06
N GLY A 23 0.95 18.57 -2.05
CA GLY A 23 -0.30 17.83 -2.18
C GLY A 23 -0.10 16.32 -2.31
N TRP A 24 -0.77 15.54 -1.45
CA TRP A 24 -0.83 14.07 -1.50
C TRP A 24 -1.06 13.54 -2.92
N MET A 25 -1.94 14.22 -3.66
CA MET A 25 -2.31 13.86 -5.02
C MET A 25 -1.12 13.88 -6.00
N ARG A 26 -0.11 14.75 -5.83
CA ARG A 26 1.08 14.75 -6.71
C ARG A 26 2.04 13.64 -6.33
N ALA A 27 2.32 13.44 -5.05
CA ALA A 27 3.20 12.37 -4.59
C ALA A 27 2.63 10.99 -4.96
N ILE A 28 1.33 10.77 -4.72
CA ILE A 28 0.57 9.59 -5.14
C ILE A 28 0.59 9.47 -6.65
N LYS A 29 0.31 10.55 -7.40
CA LYS A 29 0.37 10.52 -8.86
C LYS A 29 1.76 10.17 -9.38
N TYR A 30 2.84 10.63 -8.75
CA TYR A 30 4.22 10.34 -9.16
C TYR A 30 4.62 8.90 -8.84
N THR A 31 4.28 8.40 -7.65
CA THR A 31 4.51 6.99 -7.28
C THR A 31 3.64 6.05 -8.12
N TRP A 32 2.39 6.40 -8.37
CA TRP A 32 1.48 5.71 -9.29
C TRP A 32 1.99 5.73 -10.74
N GLN A 33 2.45 6.88 -11.23
CA GLN A 33 3.06 6.99 -12.57
C GLN A 33 4.36 6.20 -12.68
N ARG A 34 5.16 6.13 -11.62
CA ARG A 34 6.38 5.28 -11.56
C ARG A 34 6.02 3.80 -11.49
N ALA A 35 5.00 3.41 -10.73
CA ALA A 35 4.50 2.04 -10.65
C ALA A 35 3.90 1.55 -11.98
N ILE A 36 3.25 2.45 -12.75
CA ILE A 36 2.73 2.15 -14.10
C ILE A 36 3.82 2.15 -15.18
N ARG A 37 4.94 2.84 -14.93
CA ARG A 37 6.11 2.88 -15.84
C ARG A 37 7.09 1.73 -15.62
N LEU A 38 7.13 1.13 -14.42
CA LEU A 38 7.81 -0.13 -14.17
C LEU A 38 6.98 -1.26 -14.77
N ASP A 39 7.59 -2.06 -15.64
CA ASP A 39 6.99 -3.17 -16.41
C ASP A 39 6.41 -4.31 -15.54
N GLY A 40 5.38 -4.00 -14.74
CA GLY A 40 4.64 -4.97 -13.96
C GLY A 40 3.38 -5.43 -14.70
N SER A 41 3.18 -6.75 -14.80
CA SER A 41 1.90 -7.29 -15.22
C SER A 41 0.79 -6.78 -14.28
N ALA A 42 -0.44 -6.61 -14.79
CA ALA A 42 -1.57 -6.20 -13.94
C ALA A 42 -1.74 -7.12 -12.72
N HIS A 43 -1.38 -8.39 -12.89
CA HIS A 43 -1.32 -9.38 -11.83
C HIS A 43 -0.28 -9.02 -10.75
N SER A 44 0.96 -8.71 -11.10
CA SER A 44 2.01 -8.36 -10.13
C SER A 44 1.65 -7.12 -9.30
N ILE A 45 1.05 -6.10 -9.93
CA ILE A 45 0.58 -4.90 -9.22
C ILE A 45 -0.57 -5.23 -8.25
N ALA A 46 -1.58 -5.98 -8.72
CA ALA A 46 -2.72 -6.38 -7.89
C ALA A 46 -2.28 -7.29 -6.74
N MET A 47 -1.34 -8.21 -6.99
CA MET A 47 -0.74 -9.08 -5.97
C MET A 47 0.00 -8.26 -4.92
N GLY A 48 0.80 -7.27 -5.35
CA GLY A 48 1.46 -6.35 -4.42
C GLY A 48 0.44 -5.65 -3.52
N LEU A 49 -0.59 -5.02 -4.10
CA LEU A 49 -1.65 -4.34 -3.33
C LEU A 49 -2.35 -5.28 -2.34
N ALA A 50 -2.67 -6.50 -2.77
CA ALA A 50 -3.32 -7.52 -1.95
C ALA A 50 -2.44 -7.95 -0.77
N VAL A 51 -1.14 -8.16 -1.02
CA VAL A 51 -0.16 -8.46 0.03
C VAL A 51 -0.05 -7.30 1.02
N GLY A 52 -0.01 -6.06 0.54
CA GLY A 52 -0.02 -4.90 1.42
C GLY A 52 -1.24 -4.87 2.35
N ALA A 53 -2.43 -5.11 1.79
CA ALA A 53 -3.67 -5.18 2.57
C ALA A 53 -3.69 -6.35 3.56
N PHE A 54 -3.16 -7.51 3.16
CA PHE A 54 -3.00 -8.68 4.03
C PHE A 54 -2.09 -8.36 5.23
N VAL A 55 -0.92 -7.77 4.97
CA VAL A 55 0.04 -7.46 6.03
C VAL A 55 -0.48 -6.38 6.97
N SER A 56 -1.36 -5.48 6.52
CA SER A 56 -2.05 -4.53 7.41
C SER A 56 -2.99 -5.17 8.44
N ALA A 57 -3.42 -6.43 8.22
CA ALA A 57 -4.16 -7.19 9.23
C ALA A 57 -3.25 -7.75 10.34
N THR A 58 -1.94 -7.74 10.15
CA THR A 58 -0.99 -8.25 11.14
C THR A 58 -0.68 -7.20 12.22
N PRO A 59 -0.42 -7.62 13.47
CA PRO A 59 -0.06 -6.71 14.57
C PRO A 59 1.38 -6.16 14.47
N PHE A 60 2.03 -6.21 13.30
CA PHE A 60 3.41 -5.76 13.11
C PHE A 60 3.52 -4.23 12.95
N ILE A 61 3.31 -3.51 14.04
CA ILE A 61 3.41 -2.05 14.07
C ILE A 61 4.83 -1.60 13.69
N GLY A 62 4.92 -0.58 12.82
CA GLY A 62 6.18 0.00 12.36
C GLY A 62 6.96 -0.85 11.34
N THR A 63 6.85 -2.18 11.38
CA THR A 63 7.60 -3.09 10.50
C THR A 63 6.77 -3.72 9.38
N HIS A 64 5.45 -3.53 9.35
CA HIS A 64 4.54 -4.04 8.32
C HIS A 64 4.95 -3.67 6.88
N LEU A 65 5.62 -2.54 6.64
CA LEU A 65 6.14 -2.20 5.30
C LEU A 65 7.27 -3.14 4.85
N LEU A 66 8.14 -3.55 5.77
CA LEU A 66 9.21 -4.51 5.49
C LEU A 66 8.61 -5.88 5.19
N TRP A 67 7.63 -6.31 6.00
CA TRP A 67 6.91 -7.56 5.79
C TRP A 67 6.10 -7.54 4.48
N ALA A 68 5.44 -6.44 4.15
CA ALA A 68 4.72 -6.28 2.89
C ALA A 68 5.67 -6.31 1.68
N ALA A 69 6.87 -5.74 1.79
CA ALA A 69 7.88 -5.82 0.75
C ALA A 69 8.40 -7.25 0.58
N LEU A 70 8.74 -7.91 1.69
CA LEU A 70 9.27 -9.28 1.69
C LEU A 70 8.25 -10.28 1.12
N VAL A 71 7.02 -10.26 1.61
CA VAL A 71 5.96 -11.16 1.15
C VAL A 71 5.62 -10.88 -0.31
N ALA A 72 5.58 -9.61 -0.73
CA ALA A 72 5.33 -9.28 -2.12
C ALA A 72 6.46 -9.78 -3.03
N TRP A 73 7.71 -9.63 -2.60
CA TRP A 73 8.86 -10.16 -3.34
C TRP A 73 8.79 -11.69 -3.48
N VAL A 74 8.49 -12.42 -2.41
CA VAL A 74 8.34 -13.89 -2.43
C VAL A 74 7.21 -14.33 -3.36
N LEU A 75 6.08 -13.62 -3.38
CA LEU A 75 4.92 -13.95 -4.21
C LEU A 75 4.97 -13.39 -5.64
N GLY A 76 6.10 -12.79 -6.06
CA GLY A 76 6.22 -12.15 -7.38
C GLY A 76 5.35 -10.90 -7.58
N GLY A 77 4.87 -10.32 -6.48
CA GLY A 77 4.14 -9.06 -6.43
C GLY A 77 5.06 -7.84 -6.53
N ASN A 78 4.48 -6.72 -6.92
CA ASN A 78 5.21 -5.46 -7.02
C ASN A 78 5.41 -4.85 -5.62
N ILE A 79 6.66 -4.66 -5.21
CA ILE A 79 7.04 -4.14 -3.88
C ILE A 79 6.52 -2.71 -3.64
N ILE A 80 6.50 -1.86 -4.67
CA ILE A 80 5.95 -0.49 -4.54
C ILE A 80 4.44 -0.57 -4.36
N ALA A 81 3.78 -1.46 -5.11
CA ALA A 81 2.35 -1.69 -4.98
C ALA A 81 1.98 -2.27 -3.61
N SER A 82 2.82 -3.11 -2.99
CA SER A 82 2.56 -3.59 -1.63
C SER A 82 2.67 -2.49 -0.59
N ALA A 83 3.64 -1.59 -0.70
CA ALA A 83 3.70 -0.40 0.16
C ALA A 83 2.48 0.53 0.01
N ILE A 84 1.85 0.58 -1.17
CA ILE A 84 0.58 1.30 -1.37
C ILE A 84 -0.59 0.49 -0.78
N GLY A 85 -0.58 -0.83 -0.93
CA GLY A 85 -1.60 -1.73 -0.39
C GLY A 85 -1.72 -1.65 1.13
N THR A 86 -0.62 -1.33 1.83
CA THR A 86 -0.69 -1.18 3.30
C THR A 86 -1.58 0.00 3.73
N TRP A 87 -1.88 0.96 2.85
CA TRP A 87 -2.76 2.09 3.16
C TRP A 87 -4.22 1.68 3.38
N VAL A 88 -4.59 0.45 2.99
CA VAL A 88 -5.85 -0.18 3.41
C VAL A 88 -5.91 -0.26 4.95
N GLY A 89 -4.76 -0.49 5.61
CA GLY A 89 -4.56 -0.29 7.04
C GLY A 89 -4.00 1.10 7.32
N ASN A 90 -4.88 2.09 7.41
CA ASN A 90 -4.56 3.44 7.90
C ASN A 90 -4.94 3.58 9.40
N PRO A 91 -4.44 4.63 10.11
CA PRO A 91 -4.73 4.85 11.54
C PRO A 91 -6.21 4.83 11.92
N LEU A 92 -7.10 5.21 10.99
CA LEU A 92 -8.54 5.17 11.22
C LEU A 92 -9.11 3.73 11.11
N SER A 93 -8.58 2.92 10.18
CA SER A 93 -9.01 1.53 9.99
C SER A 93 -8.37 0.53 10.97
N PHE A 94 -7.18 0.82 11.53
CA PHE A 94 -6.48 -0.11 12.41
C PHE A 94 -7.29 -0.55 13.63
N PRO A 95 -8.00 0.33 14.36
CA PRO A 95 -8.85 -0.11 15.47
C PRO A 95 -9.87 -1.18 15.06
N PHE A 96 -10.52 -1.00 13.90
CA PHE A 96 -11.50 -1.96 13.39
C PHE A 96 -10.84 -3.28 12.98
N ILE A 97 -9.72 -3.21 12.25
CA ILE A 97 -8.96 -4.38 11.84
C ILE A 97 -8.49 -5.17 13.07
N TRP A 98 -7.96 -4.49 14.08
CA TRP A 98 -7.45 -5.13 15.29
C TRP A 98 -8.53 -5.77 16.13
N ILE A 99 -9.67 -5.10 16.32
CA ILE A 99 -10.82 -5.72 17.01
C ILE A 99 -11.25 -6.98 16.26
N MET A 100 -11.29 -6.92 14.92
CA MET A 100 -11.69 -8.05 14.10
C MET A 100 -10.69 -9.22 14.17
N THR A 101 -9.39 -8.96 14.02
CA THR A 101 -8.35 -9.99 14.10
C THR A 101 -8.22 -10.57 15.50
N PHE A 102 -8.40 -9.74 16.53
CA PHE A 102 -8.43 -10.15 17.91
C PHE A 102 -9.61 -11.11 18.18
N ASN A 103 -10.85 -10.70 17.85
CA ASN A 103 -12.04 -11.53 18.05
C ASN A 103 -12.00 -12.83 17.23
N VAL A 104 -11.61 -12.75 15.96
CA VAL A 104 -11.45 -13.95 15.11
C VAL A 104 -10.35 -14.86 15.65
N GLY A 105 -9.28 -14.29 16.21
CA GLY A 105 -8.23 -15.04 16.88
C GLY A 105 -8.73 -15.84 18.07
N HIS A 106 -9.43 -15.18 19.00
CA HIS A 106 -10.06 -15.83 20.15
C HIS A 106 -11.12 -16.85 19.74
N PHE A 107 -11.84 -16.59 18.63
CA PHE A 107 -12.76 -17.58 18.05
C PHE A 107 -12.08 -18.87 17.66
N ILE A 108 -10.96 -18.76 16.94
CA ILE A 108 -10.22 -19.91 16.44
C ILE A 108 -9.53 -20.65 17.59
N LEU A 109 -9.04 -19.92 18.59
CA LEU A 109 -8.37 -20.48 19.76
C LEU A 109 -9.33 -21.08 20.80
N GLY A 110 -10.64 -20.79 20.70
CA GLY A 110 -11.63 -21.26 21.67
C GLY A 110 -11.56 -20.55 23.02
N THR A 111 -10.91 -19.38 23.10
CA THR A 111 -10.64 -18.61 24.33
C THR A 111 -11.51 -17.37 24.44
N TRP A 112 -12.78 -17.45 24.02
CA TRP A 112 -13.71 -16.31 24.05
C TRP A 112 -13.99 -15.77 25.45
N ASP A 113 -13.94 -16.63 26.46
CA ASP A 113 -14.06 -16.30 27.87
C ASP A 113 -12.97 -15.32 28.34
N GLN A 114 -11.81 -15.32 27.70
CA GLN A 114 -10.68 -14.44 28.04
C GLN A 114 -10.75 -13.05 27.37
N THR A 115 -11.78 -12.77 26.58
CA THR A 115 -11.93 -11.48 25.89
C THR A 115 -12.34 -10.33 26.82
N THR A 116 -12.91 -10.62 27.99
CA THR A 116 -13.44 -9.62 28.94
C THR A 116 -12.37 -8.98 29.84
N ASP A 117 -11.23 -9.63 30.02
CA ASP A 117 -10.19 -9.20 30.97
C ASP A 117 -9.07 -8.37 30.32
N LEU A 118 -9.30 -7.87 29.10
CA LEU A 118 -8.21 -7.28 28.32
C LEU A 118 -8.17 -5.75 28.36
N PRO A 119 -6.94 -5.18 28.33
CA PRO A 119 -6.77 -3.73 28.24
C PRO A 119 -7.43 -3.20 26.97
N ALA A 120 -8.02 -2.00 27.06
CA ALA A 120 -8.59 -1.32 25.91
C ALA A 120 -7.57 -1.27 24.75
N LEU A 121 -7.87 -1.98 23.66
CA LEU A 121 -7.03 -2.03 22.47
C LEU A 121 -6.87 -0.61 21.93
N SER A 122 -5.69 -0.03 22.15
CA SER A 122 -5.38 1.34 21.79
C SER A 122 -3.98 1.41 21.21
N PHE A 123 -3.74 2.42 20.37
CA PHE A 123 -2.41 2.62 19.79
C PHE A 123 -1.33 2.81 20.87
N GLY A 124 -1.67 3.46 21.99
CA GLY A 124 -0.78 3.63 23.14
C GLY A 124 -0.39 2.30 23.81
N LEU A 125 -1.32 1.35 23.91
CA LEU A 125 -1.03 0.02 24.47
C LEU A 125 0.12 -0.67 23.71
N PHE A 126 0.12 -0.58 22.38
CA PHE A 126 1.18 -1.21 21.58
C PHE A 126 2.51 -0.44 21.56
N LEU A 127 2.53 0.83 21.96
CA LEU A 127 3.75 1.63 22.03
C LEU A 127 4.42 1.55 23.41
N ASP A 128 3.62 1.52 24.47
CA ASP A 128 4.09 1.73 25.84
C ASP A 128 4.08 0.46 26.70
N ALA A 129 3.40 -0.62 26.28
CA ALA A 129 3.29 -1.83 27.09
C ALA A 129 4.52 -2.76 26.94
N PRO A 130 4.94 -3.42 28.04
CA PRO A 130 5.99 -4.43 27.98
C PRO A 130 5.55 -5.65 27.17
N LEU A 131 6.51 -6.32 26.52
CA LEU A 131 6.25 -7.49 25.66
C LEU A 131 5.46 -8.61 26.36
N SER A 132 5.64 -8.79 27.68
CA SER A 132 4.89 -9.76 28.48
C SER A 132 3.38 -9.49 28.51
N THR A 133 2.97 -8.22 28.50
CA THR A 133 1.56 -7.81 28.48
C THR A 133 0.99 -7.84 27.06
N LEU A 134 1.85 -7.68 26.04
CA LEU A 134 1.45 -7.73 24.64
C LEU A 134 1.27 -9.14 24.12
N TRP A 135 1.99 -10.15 24.64
CA TRP A 135 1.94 -11.51 24.11
C TRP A 135 0.52 -12.12 24.09
N PRO A 136 -0.30 -12.03 25.17
CA PRO A 136 -1.67 -12.54 25.16
C PRO A 136 -2.60 -11.80 24.18
N VAL A 137 -2.25 -10.59 23.74
CA VAL A 137 -3.01 -9.81 22.77
C VAL A 137 -2.53 -10.10 21.34
N ILE A 138 -1.21 -10.13 21.13
CA ILE A 138 -0.58 -10.35 19.83
C ILE A 138 -0.85 -11.76 19.32
N PHE A 139 -0.79 -12.78 20.17
CA PHE A 139 -0.92 -14.17 19.72
C PHE A 139 -2.29 -14.46 19.08
N PRO A 140 -3.44 -14.16 19.72
CA PRO A 140 -4.75 -14.25 19.07
C PRO A 140 -4.84 -13.40 17.80
N MET A 141 -4.32 -12.16 17.83
CA MET A 141 -4.32 -11.30 16.64
C MET A 141 -3.50 -11.86 15.48
N LEU A 142 -2.41 -12.59 15.72
CA LEU A 142 -1.66 -13.28 14.68
C LEU A 142 -2.49 -14.41 14.06
N VAL A 143 -3.18 -15.19 14.90
CA VAL A 143 -4.06 -16.27 14.45
C VAL A 143 -5.23 -15.74 13.64
N GLY A 144 -5.94 -14.73 14.14
CA GLY A 144 -7.05 -14.10 13.42
C GLY A 144 -6.62 -13.19 12.27
N GLY A 145 -5.38 -12.73 12.27
CA GLY A 145 -4.76 -11.96 11.20
C GLY A 145 -4.64 -12.74 9.89
N ILE A 146 -4.48 -14.07 9.95
CA ILE A 146 -4.42 -14.92 8.75
C ILE A 146 -5.75 -14.89 7.97
N PRO A 147 -6.90 -15.32 8.52
CA PRO A 147 -8.17 -15.34 7.78
C PRO A 147 -8.65 -13.93 7.42
N VAL A 148 -8.52 -12.95 8.34
CA VAL A 148 -8.90 -11.55 8.06
C VAL A 148 -8.01 -10.95 6.98
N GLY A 149 -6.70 -11.17 7.07
CA GLY A 149 -5.74 -10.72 6.07
C GLY A 149 -6.01 -11.34 4.70
N ILE A 150 -6.35 -12.63 4.63
CA ILE A 150 -6.72 -13.29 3.37
C ILE A 150 -7.98 -12.63 2.79
N ALA A 151 -9.00 -12.40 3.62
CA ALA A 151 -10.22 -11.74 3.17
C ALA A 151 -9.95 -10.33 2.64
N MET A 152 -9.14 -9.54 3.35
CA MET A 152 -8.72 -8.19 2.92
C MET A 152 -7.89 -8.23 1.64
N GLY A 153 -6.96 -9.19 1.54
CA GLY A 153 -6.12 -9.39 0.36
C GLY A 153 -6.96 -9.73 -0.86
N VAL A 154 -7.92 -10.65 -0.74
CA VAL A 154 -8.87 -11.02 -1.80
C VAL A 154 -9.75 -9.82 -2.20
N ALA A 155 -10.31 -9.13 -1.21
CA ALA A 155 -11.12 -7.93 -1.43
C ALA A 155 -10.35 -6.80 -2.11
N THR A 156 -9.03 -6.74 -1.94
CA THR A 156 -8.15 -5.76 -2.59
C THR A 156 -7.71 -6.24 -3.97
N TYR A 157 -7.40 -7.53 -4.13
CA TYR A 157 -6.82 -8.12 -5.33
C TYR A 157 -7.74 -7.98 -6.55
N TYR A 158 -9.00 -8.41 -6.44
CA TYR A 158 -9.89 -8.44 -7.61
C TYR A 158 -10.23 -7.04 -8.15
N PRO A 159 -10.63 -6.06 -7.32
CA PRO A 159 -10.87 -4.70 -7.80
C PRO A 159 -9.61 -4.06 -8.38
N SER A 160 -8.45 -4.30 -7.74
CA SER A 160 -7.16 -3.77 -8.22
C SER A 160 -6.79 -4.36 -9.57
N LEU A 161 -6.94 -5.68 -9.75
CA LEU A 161 -6.67 -6.35 -11.01
C LEU A 161 -7.56 -5.81 -12.12
N TRP A 162 -8.85 -5.64 -11.86
CA TRP A 162 -9.80 -5.07 -12.81
C TRP A 162 -9.44 -3.62 -13.18
N ALA A 163 -9.18 -2.76 -12.19
CA ALA A 163 -8.83 -1.36 -12.39
C ALA A 163 -7.52 -1.20 -13.17
N VAL A 164 -6.48 -1.97 -12.83
CA VAL A 164 -5.17 -1.91 -13.50
C VAL A 164 -5.28 -2.42 -14.94
N ARG A 165 -5.99 -3.54 -15.18
CA ARG A 165 -6.23 -4.05 -16.54
C ARG A 165 -6.95 -3.03 -17.41
N PHE A 166 -7.99 -2.40 -16.87
CA PHE A 166 -8.75 -1.37 -17.57
C PHE A 166 -7.88 -0.15 -17.93
N TYR A 167 -7.06 0.31 -16.99
CA TYR A 167 -6.13 1.42 -17.22
C TYR A 167 -5.07 1.08 -18.27
N GLN A 168 -4.48 -0.12 -18.20
CA GLN A 168 -3.49 -0.59 -19.18
C GLN A 168 -4.10 -0.72 -20.58
N LYS A 169 -5.33 -1.24 -20.72
CA LYS A 169 -6.06 -1.31 -22.00
C LYS A 169 -6.27 0.07 -22.61
N LYS A 170 -6.71 1.05 -21.81
CA LYS A 170 -6.88 2.45 -22.25
C LYS A 170 -5.57 3.07 -22.70
N ARG A 171 -4.48 2.85 -21.97
CA ARG A 171 -3.14 3.37 -22.33
C ARG A 171 -2.65 2.79 -23.66
N ARG A 172 -2.77 1.47 -23.85
CA ARG A 172 -2.39 0.80 -25.11
C ARG A 172 -3.18 1.34 -26.29
N ALA A 173 -4.49 1.53 -26.14
CA ALA A 173 -5.34 2.13 -27.18
C ALA A 173 -4.94 3.56 -27.52
N LYS A 174 -4.54 4.38 -26.54
CA LYS A 174 -4.05 5.74 -26.78
C LYS A 174 -2.72 5.74 -27.55
N LEU A 175 -1.77 4.87 -27.18
CA LEU A 175 -0.48 4.77 -27.86
C LEU A 175 -0.62 4.29 -29.31
N ALA A 176 -1.51 3.32 -29.57
CA ALA A 176 -1.81 2.86 -30.91
C ALA A 176 -2.40 3.97 -31.81
N ARG A 177 -3.27 4.83 -31.25
CA ARG A 177 -3.81 6.01 -31.97
C ARG A 177 -2.74 7.04 -32.31
N VAL A 178 -1.76 7.25 -31.44
CA VAL A 178 -0.63 8.18 -31.70
C VAL A 178 0.27 7.63 -32.80
N GLN A 179 0.62 6.34 -32.77
CA GLN A 179 1.42 5.71 -33.83
C GLN A 179 0.72 5.69 -35.20
N GLN A 180 -0.61 5.51 -35.22
CA GLN A 180 -1.40 5.61 -36.45
C GLN A 180 -1.53 7.05 -37.00
N GLN A 181 -1.27 8.07 -36.18
CA GLN A 181 -1.24 9.48 -36.61
C GLN A 181 0.14 9.95 -37.07
N GLU A 182 1.20 9.18 -36.84
CA GLU A 182 2.59 9.49 -37.27
C GLU A 182 3.10 8.88 -38.61
N PRO A 183 2.32 8.26 -39.53
CA PRO A 183 2.89 7.63 -40.73
C PRO A 183 3.18 8.58 -41.91
N ASP A 184 2.86 9.87 -41.85
CA ASP A 184 3.04 10.80 -43.00
C ASP A 184 3.95 12.00 -42.69
N LYS A 185 5.20 11.70 -42.32
CA LYS A 185 6.32 12.63 -42.45
C LYS A 185 7.52 11.90 -43.05
N SER A 186 7.32 11.22 -44.18
CA SER A 186 8.46 10.89 -45.04
C SER A 186 8.91 12.18 -45.72
N PRO A 187 10.20 12.56 -45.67
CA PRO A 187 10.66 13.72 -46.40
C PRO A 187 10.45 13.43 -47.89
N LYS A 188 9.65 14.27 -48.56
CA LYS A 188 9.67 14.36 -50.02
C LYS A 188 11.09 14.76 -50.40
N GLY A 189 11.92 13.76 -50.66
CA GLY A 189 13.23 13.94 -51.28
C GLY A 189 13.00 14.58 -52.63
N GLU A 190 13.40 15.85 -52.72
CA GLU A 190 14.10 16.46 -53.85
C GLU A 190 14.18 15.59 -55.12
N GLU A 191 13.13 15.62 -55.96
CA GLU A 191 13.34 15.51 -57.40
C GLU A 191 13.63 16.92 -57.90
N THR A 192 14.92 17.26 -57.88
CA THR A 192 15.44 18.42 -58.56
C THR A 192 15.44 18.13 -60.07
N SER A 193 14.69 18.96 -60.78
CA SER A 193 14.85 19.37 -62.18
C SER A 193 16.22 19.02 -62.79
N SER A 194 16.24 18.20 -63.85
CA SER A 194 17.07 18.36 -65.07
C SER A 194 16.62 17.39 -66.15
#